data_AF-A0A2V7HGD6-F1
#
_entry.id   AF-A0A2V7HGD6-F1
#
_cell.length_a   1.000
_cell.length_b   1.000
_cell.length_c   1.000
_cell.angle_alpha   90.00
_cell.angle_beta   90.00
_cell.angle_gamma   90.00
#
_symmetry.space_group_name_H-M   'P 1'
#
loop_
_entity.id
_entity.type
_entity.pdbx_description
1 polymer ?
#
loop_
_entity_poly.entity_id
_entity_poly.type
_entity_poly.pdbx_seq_one_letter_code
_entity_poly.pdbx_strand_id
1 'polypeptide(L)'
;MFRRVHQRLAGFDSDIVVQDVEPAPPAVTIAILPASRSPIGVESSWVLIMPSARRVRLWSGLVLFAYVTTHLANHSLGLVSLDAMEAGRVYFLALWRNPLLSLLLYGSLVTHVVLAFWALYQRRTLRMPLWEAAQLALGLAIPPLLVTHIVGTRIAWQVYGVEDAYSRVALSLWALAPDLGSRQVLIVGLAWVHAMIGLHSIVKLRAWYPRAAPWLLGLVVLVPVLAILGFVNGGRQAAALARDPAVRAQMLWHGRAPLTPAEAATLVRVREGGFVGYTTLLGAVLVARGVRSVLQRRRGLIRVAYPNGRRVIVPVGLSVLEVSRYARIPHASVCGGRGRCSTCRVRIQTARPQPPPDETESRVLRRLGMPHDVRLACQLRPTSDLGVTPLLPATATAADGRPPGDSHSGREQDVVVVFADLRRFTRLAEHRLPYDVVFFLNRYFEAVGGAIQRSGGVANQYTGDGVMALFGLDVGPEEGCRQALTAAAEMVRSVATLSESLAADLPEPLRIGIGIHTGPAVVGRMGYGAAVYLTAVGDTVHVASRLEALTKDYDCELVVSEMVARRAGVSTEGLPRHELTLRNRAEPLSMLVVRSAVALAPSEPSRAGGEASRTS
;
A
#
# COMPACT_ATOMS: atom_id res chain seq x y z
N MET A 1 -32.06 58.12 -5.75
CA MET A 1 -32.25 59.56 -5.96
C MET A 1 -32.23 60.24 -4.60
N PHE A 2 -31.07 60.84 -4.29
CA PHE A 2 -30.76 61.87 -3.30
C PHE A 2 -31.70 62.23 -2.12
N ARG A 3 -31.11 62.06 -0.91
CA ARG A 3 -30.91 63.05 0.19
C ARG A 3 -32.10 63.54 1.05
N ARG A 4 -31.71 63.74 2.33
CA ARG A 4 -32.25 64.62 3.42
C ARG A 4 -32.94 63.79 4.54
N VAL A 5 -32.66 63.92 5.85
CA VAL A 5 -32.19 65.06 6.67
C VAL A 5 -31.44 64.56 7.93
N HIS A 6 -30.51 65.39 8.38
CA HIS A 6 -29.71 65.34 9.61
C HIS A 6 -30.46 65.65 10.93
N GLN A 7 -29.90 65.12 12.02
CA GLN A 7 -29.75 65.73 13.37
C GLN A 7 -30.98 65.94 14.27
N ARG A 8 -30.89 65.39 15.49
CA ARG A 8 -30.91 66.17 16.74
C ARG A 8 -30.24 65.41 17.90
N LEU A 9 -29.33 66.13 18.55
CA LEU A 9 -28.56 65.81 19.77
C LEU A 9 -29.41 66.06 21.02
N ALA A 10 -29.10 65.39 22.14
CA ALA A 10 -28.75 66.02 23.43
C ALA A 10 -28.91 65.04 24.62
N GLY A 11 -27.90 65.03 25.50
CA GLY A 11 -27.89 64.34 26.79
C GLY A 11 -26.48 64.18 27.36
N PHE A 12 -25.80 65.31 27.65
CA PHE A 12 -24.61 65.44 28.52
C PHE A 12 -25.02 65.27 30.00
N ASP A 13 -24.23 64.76 30.95
CA ASP A 13 -23.02 65.28 31.65
C ASP A 13 -22.60 64.19 32.68
N SER A 14 -21.46 64.15 33.38
CA SER A 14 -20.09 64.70 33.34
C SER A 14 -19.35 64.03 34.53
N ASP A 15 -18.00 64.09 34.52
CA ASP A 15 -17.02 64.02 35.63
C ASP A 15 -15.96 62.91 35.44
N ILE A 16 -14.63 63.10 35.55
CA ILE A 16 -13.74 64.22 35.86
C ILE A 16 -12.28 63.78 35.49
N VAL A 17 -11.49 64.74 34.97
CA VAL A 17 -10.01 64.94 35.03
C VAL A 17 -9.00 64.03 34.27
N VAL A 18 -8.11 64.75 33.57
CA VAL A 18 -6.99 64.36 32.70
C VAL A 18 -5.64 64.46 33.44
N GLN A 19 -4.71 63.55 33.16
CA GLN A 19 -3.26 63.79 33.25
C GLN A 19 -2.53 63.19 32.03
N ASP A 20 -1.51 63.92 31.58
CA ASP A 20 -0.83 63.90 30.27
C ASP A 20 0.08 62.69 29.97
N VAL A 21 0.19 62.33 28.68
CA VAL A 21 1.39 61.71 28.09
C VAL A 21 1.62 62.24 26.65
N GLU A 22 2.85 62.67 26.40
CA GLU A 22 3.45 63.31 25.21
C GLU A 22 3.42 62.51 23.87
N PRO A 23 3.73 63.16 22.72
CA PRO A 23 3.42 62.65 21.37
C PRO A 23 4.51 61.76 20.74
N ALA A 24 4.10 60.94 19.76
CA ALA A 24 4.93 59.99 19.03
C ALA A 24 5.87 60.62 17.98
N PRO A 25 7.06 60.03 17.72
CA PRO A 25 8.02 60.49 16.69
C PRO A 25 7.76 59.83 15.30
N PRO A 26 8.41 60.32 14.21
CA PRO A 26 7.99 60.07 12.84
C PRO A 26 8.55 58.77 12.21
N ALA A 27 7.92 58.37 11.11
CA ALA A 27 8.15 57.12 10.38
C ALA A 27 9.52 57.04 9.67
N VAL A 28 10.19 55.90 9.84
CA VAL A 28 11.42 55.52 9.10
C VAL A 28 11.07 54.44 8.07
N THR A 29 11.40 54.71 6.80
CA THR A 29 11.33 53.75 5.70
C THR A 29 12.57 52.85 5.72
N ILE A 30 12.40 51.53 5.81
CA ILE A 30 13.50 50.55 5.72
C ILE A 30 13.35 49.75 4.41
N ALA A 31 14.41 49.78 3.59
CA ALA A 31 14.55 49.01 2.37
C ALA A 31 14.73 47.51 2.66
N ILE A 32 14.00 46.66 1.95
CA ILE A 32 14.09 45.20 2.06
C ILE A 32 15.09 44.67 1.01
N LEU A 33 16.23 44.16 1.46
CA LEU A 33 17.17 43.34 0.67
C LEU A 33 16.68 41.87 0.61
N PRO A 34 17.03 41.10 -0.43
CA PRO A 34 16.54 39.73 -0.62
C PRO A 34 17.21 38.73 0.34
N ALA A 35 16.41 37.83 0.91
CA ALA A 35 16.81 36.88 1.93
C ALA A 35 17.79 35.81 1.42
N SER A 36 18.99 35.76 2.01
CA SER A 36 19.91 34.63 1.95
C SER A 36 19.42 33.50 2.87
N ARG A 37 19.52 32.26 2.38
CA ARG A 37 19.19 31.02 3.11
C ARG A 37 20.10 30.85 4.34
N SER A 38 19.50 30.60 5.51
CA SER A 38 20.19 29.96 6.63
C SER A 38 19.86 28.46 6.69
N PRO A 39 20.81 27.60 7.06
CA PRO A 39 20.60 26.18 7.29
C PRO A 39 20.06 25.97 8.72
N ILE A 40 19.36 24.87 8.96
CA ILE A 40 18.69 24.48 10.22
C ILE A 40 17.26 25.01 10.33
N GLY A 41 16.35 24.37 9.59
CA GLY A 41 14.91 24.63 9.62
C GLY A 41 14.19 23.82 10.70
N VAL A 42 13.85 24.46 11.79
CA VAL A 42 12.75 24.05 12.68
C VAL A 42 11.70 25.16 12.62
N GLU A 43 10.81 25.12 11.64
CA GLU A 43 9.61 25.96 11.63
C GLU A 43 8.51 25.26 12.44
N SER A 44 8.31 25.72 13.67
CA SER A 44 7.16 25.40 14.50
C SER A 44 5.94 26.20 14.04
N SER A 45 5.27 25.71 13.00
CA SER A 45 3.98 26.27 12.57
C SER A 45 2.84 25.65 13.39
N TRP A 46 2.28 26.39 14.36
CA TRP A 46 0.97 26.10 14.95
C TRP A 46 -0.14 26.39 13.94
N VAL A 47 -0.20 25.60 12.86
CA VAL A 47 -1.39 25.50 12.03
C VAL A 47 -2.38 24.66 12.82
N LEU A 48 -3.52 25.22 13.21
CA LEU A 48 -4.68 24.43 13.67
C LEU A 48 -4.95 23.37 12.60
N ILE A 49 -4.51 22.12 12.86
CA ILE A 49 -4.60 21.01 11.92
C ILE A 49 -6.08 20.62 11.82
N MET A 50 -6.83 21.30 10.96
CA MET A 50 -8.16 20.85 10.55
C MET A 50 -8.01 19.43 10.00
N PRO A 51 -8.63 18.41 10.64
CA PRO A 51 -8.50 17.05 10.16
C PRO A 51 -9.11 16.95 8.77
N SER A 52 -8.33 16.46 7.80
CA SER A 52 -8.83 16.21 6.44
C SER A 52 -10.19 15.47 6.48
N ALA A 53 -11.16 15.81 5.62
CA ALA A 53 -12.49 15.17 5.58
C ALA A 53 -12.43 13.62 5.58
N ARG A 54 -11.35 13.07 5.06
CA ARG A 54 -11.02 11.63 5.10
C ARG A 54 -10.77 11.10 6.51
N ARG A 55 -10.00 11.81 7.34
CA ARG A 55 -9.73 11.46 8.74
C ARG A 55 -11.02 11.57 9.56
N VAL A 56 -11.81 12.61 9.34
CA VAL A 56 -13.11 12.77 10.00
C VAL A 56 -14.07 11.62 9.66
N ARG A 57 -14.17 11.24 8.37
CA ARG A 57 -14.98 10.09 7.95
C ARG A 57 -14.52 8.78 8.60
N LEU A 58 -13.21 8.61 8.76
CA LEU A 58 -12.65 7.43 9.42
C LEU A 58 -13.07 7.38 10.89
N TRP A 59 -12.82 8.45 11.65
CA TRP A 59 -13.13 8.47 13.08
C TRP A 59 -14.63 8.35 13.36
N SER A 60 -15.46 9.09 12.64
CA SER A 60 -16.92 8.94 12.73
C SER A 60 -17.36 7.51 12.44
N GLY A 61 -16.80 6.86 11.41
CA GLY A 61 -17.08 5.46 11.10
C GLY A 61 -16.63 4.48 12.18
N LEU A 62 -15.49 4.74 12.84
CA LEU A 62 -15.00 3.90 13.95
C LEU A 62 -15.87 3.99 15.20
N VAL A 63 -16.39 5.19 15.51
CA VAL A 63 -17.36 5.35 16.62
C VAL A 63 -18.64 4.57 16.34
N LEU A 64 -19.20 4.71 15.12
CA LEU A 64 -20.38 3.95 14.71
C LEU A 64 -20.13 2.44 14.70
N PHE A 65 -18.94 2.02 14.26
CA PHE A 65 -18.53 0.62 14.31
C PHE A 65 -18.49 0.11 15.75
N ALA A 66 -17.89 0.84 16.69
CA ALA A 66 -17.86 0.45 18.10
C ALA A 66 -19.27 0.33 18.70
N TYR A 67 -20.18 1.26 18.37
CA TYR A 67 -21.58 1.18 18.77
C TYR A 67 -22.25 -0.09 18.23
N VAL A 68 -22.14 -0.33 16.92
CA VAL A 68 -22.74 -1.52 16.29
C VAL A 68 -22.14 -2.80 16.88
N THR A 69 -20.83 -2.90 17.04
CA THR A 69 -20.18 -4.09 17.60
C THR A 69 -20.64 -4.38 19.02
N THR A 70 -20.66 -3.38 19.91
CA THR A 70 -21.14 -3.58 21.28
C THR A 70 -22.64 -3.89 21.35
N HIS A 71 -23.44 -3.31 20.44
CA HIS A 71 -24.86 -3.63 20.32
C HIS A 71 -25.08 -5.08 19.86
N LEU A 72 -24.33 -5.55 18.86
CA LEU A 72 -24.37 -6.94 18.39
C LEU A 72 -23.85 -7.93 19.45
N ALA A 73 -22.81 -7.55 20.20
CA ALA A 73 -22.35 -8.33 21.35
C ALA A 73 -23.47 -8.51 22.38
N ASN A 74 -24.24 -7.47 22.67
CA ASN A 74 -25.37 -7.58 23.57
C ASN A 74 -26.49 -8.50 23.03
N HIS A 75 -26.78 -8.43 21.73
CA HIS A 75 -27.73 -9.36 21.08
C HIS A 75 -27.29 -10.81 21.20
N SER A 76 -25.97 -11.09 21.14
CA SER A 76 -25.46 -12.46 21.25
C SER A 76 -25.72 -13.12 22.61
N LEU A 77 -25.93 -12.33 23.67
CA LEU A 77 -26.32 -12.84 25.00
C LEU A 77 -27.67 -13.56 24.98
N GLY A 78 -28.50 -13.31 23.95
CA GLY A 78 -29.76 -14.03 23.74
C GLY A 78 -29.57 -15.52 23.48
N LEU A 79 -28.36 -15.97 23.14
CA LEU A 79 -28.02 -17.39 23.10
C LEU A 79 -28.10 -18.06 24.48
N VAL A 80 -27.86 -17.29 25.55
CA VAL A 80 -27.97 -17.75 26.93
C VAL A 80 -29.42 -17.65 27.39
N SER A 81 -29.96 -16.44 27.47
CA SER A 81 -31.36 -16.20 27.85
C SER A 81 -31.78 -14.76 27.53
N LEU A 82 -33.10 -14.52 27.55
CA LEU A 82 -33.64 -13.16 27.49
C LEU A 82 -33.16 -12.28 28.65
N ASP A 83 -33.05 -12.85 29.86
CA ASP A 83 -32.55 -12.14 31.04
C ASP A 83 -31.07 -11.76 30.91
N ALA A 84 -30.26 -12.60 30.27
CA ALA A 84 -28.86 -12.28 29.99
C ALA A 84 -28.73 -11.07 29.04
N MET A 85 -29.63 -10.95 28.05
CA MET A 85 -29.68 -9.77 27.18
C MET A 85 -30.03 -8.50 27.96
N GLU A 86 -30.96 -8.58 28.91
CA GLU A 86 -31.34 -7.46 29.78
C GLU A 86 -30.21 -7.06 30.73
N ALA A 87 -29.54 -8.04 31.34
CA ALA A 87 -28.38 -7.78 32.20
C ALA A 87 -27.25 -7.08 31.43
N GLY A 88 -26.95 -7.55 30.21
CA GLY A 88 -26.00 -6.89 29.33
C GLY A 88 -26.46 -5.49 28.90
N ARG A 89 -27.78 -5.30 28.68
CA ARG A 89 -28.37 -4.01 28.27
C ARG A 89 -28.04 -2.92 29.28
N VAL A 90 -27.99 -3.22 30.58
CA VAL A 90 -27.62 -2.23 31.62
C VAL A 90 -26.25 -1.62 31.33
N TYR A 91 -25.24 -2.45 31.06
CA TYR A 91 -23.89 -1.99 30.74
C TYR A 91 -23.83 -1.28 29.38
N PHE A 92 -24.52 -1.82 28.37
CA PHE A 92 -24.61 -1.20 27.05
C PHE A 92 -25.20 0.22 27.12
N LEU A 93 -26.28 0.39 27.87
CA LEU A 93 -26.93 1.69 28.06
C LEU A 93 -26.10 2.62 28.92
N ALA A 94 -25.45 2.14 29.99
CA ALA A 94 -24.55 2.95 30.80
C ALA A 94 -23.43 3.59 29.96
N LEU A 95 -22.89 2.83 29.00
CA LEU A 95 -21.88 3.33 28.08
C LEU A 95 -22.47 4.33 27.07
N TRP A 96 -23.51 3.94 26.32
CA TRP A 96 -23.94 4.73 25.15
C TRP A 96 -24.96 5.84 25.47
N ARG A 97 -25.64 5.77 26.62
CA ARG A 97 -26.49 6.87 27.12
C ARG A 97 -25.74 7.84 28.04
N ASN A 98 -24.44 7.63 28.25
CA ASN A 98 -23.58 8.65 28.85
C ASN A 98 -23.63 9.93 27.98
N PRO A 99 -23.81 11.14 28.54
CA PRO A 99 -23.97 12.37 27.76
C PRO A 99 -22.83 12.65 26.77
N LEU A 100 -21.57 12.42 27.18
CA LEU A 100 -20.40 12.66 26.34
C LEU A 100 -20.33 11.67 25.18
N LEU A 101 -20.54 10.39 25.46
CA LEU A 101 -20.52 9.34 24.43
C LEU A 101 -21.74 9.40 23.52
N SER A 102 -22.90 9.79 24.04
CA SER A 102 -24.10 10.10 23.24
C SER A 102 -23.82 11.25 22.27
N LEU A 103 -23.24 12.36 22.74
CA LEU A 103 -22.87 13.47 21.87
C LEU A 103 -21.88 13.03 20.78
N LEU A 104 -20.87 12.24 21.15
CA LEU A 104 -19.90 11.68 20.22
C LEU A 104 -20.55 10.74 19.19
N LEU A 105 -21.48 9.89 19.63
CA LEU A 105 -22.19 8.94 18.77
C LEU A 105 -23.07 9.65 17.75
N TYR A 106 -23.95 10.54 18.18
CA TYR A 106 -24.86 11.26 17.28
C TYR A 106 -24.11 12.25 16.38
N GLY A 107 -23.11 12.94 16.93
CA GLY A 107 -22.20 13.77 16.14
C GLY A 107 -21.49 12.95 15.06
N SER A 108 -21.03 11.74 15.39
CA SER A 108 -20.42 10.82 14.43
C SER A 108 -21.42 10.34 13.39
N LEU A 109 -22.66 9.99 13.77
CA LEU A 109 -23.71 9.56 12.84
C LEU A 109 -24.01 10.64 11.80
N VAL A 110 -24.32 11.86 12.26
CA VAL A 110 -24.62 13.00 11.39
C VAL A 110 -23.43 13.30 10.48
N THR A 111 -22.23 13.39 11.06
CA THR A 111 -21.00 13.66 10.30
C THR A 111 -20.74 12.59 9.24
N HIS A 112 -20.95 11.32 9.57
CA HIS A 112 -20.73 10.21 8.63
C HIS A 112 -21.70 10.27 7.45
N VAL A 113 -22.98 10.54 7.70
CA VAL A 113 -24.01 10.69 6.67
C VAL A 113 -23.75 11.92 5.80
N VAL A 114 -23.44 13.07 6.39
CA VAL A 114 -23.09 14.29 5.66
C VAL A 114 -21.87 14.06 4.77
N LEU A 115 -20.84 13.37 5.27
CA LEU A 115 -19.65 13.04 4.49
C LEU A 115 -19.94 12.01 3.38
N ALA A 116 -20.96 11.16 3.51
CA ALA A 116 -21.41 10.27 2.44
C ALA A 116 -22.08 11.06 1.32
N PHE A 117 -22.98 12.00 1.64
CA PHE A 117 -23.58 12.91 0.66
C PHE A 117 -22.53 13.80 0.00
N TRP A 118 -21.61 14.36 0.77
CA TRP A 118 -20.49 15.14 0.25
C TRP A 118 -19.61 14.32 -0.69
N ALA A 119 -19.32 13.05 -0.34
CA ALA A 119 -18.57 12.16 -1.21
C ALA A 119 -19.32 11.87 -2.53
N LEU A 120 -20.64 11.66 -2.48
CA LEU A 120 -21.47 11.49 -3.67
C LEU A 120 -21.46 12.76 -4.54
N TYR A 121 -21.68 13.93 -3.93
CA TYR A 121 -21.62 15.23 -4.61
C TYR A 121 -20.28 15.44 -5.29
N GLN A 122 -19.17 15.14 -4.60
CA GLN A 122 -17.82 15.39 -5.08
C GLN A 122 -17.41 14.49 -6.26
N ARG A 123 -17.99 13.29 -6.40
CA ARG A 123 -17.65 12.36 -7.49
C ARG A 123 -18.02 12.92 -8.87
N ARG A 124 -17.02 13.07 -9.75
CA ARG A 124 -17.21 13.50 -11.13
C ARG A 124 -17.75 12.39 -12.03
N THR A 125 -17.34 11.15 -11.79
CA THR A 125 -17.84 9.95 -12.48
C THR A 125 -18.44 8.95 -11.49
N LEU A 126 -19.53 8.29 -11.88
CA LEU A 126 -20.12 7.16 -11.15
C LEU A 126 -19.56 5.82 -11.64
N ARG A 127 -18.65 5.83 -12.63
CA ARG A 127 -17.90 4.62 -13.02
C ARG A 127 -16.82 4.35 -11.99
N MET A 128 -17.03 3.32 -11.19
CA MET A 128 -16.15 2.91 -10.09
C MET A 128 -16.13 1.38 -9.99
N PRO A 129 -15.09 0.79 -9.38
CA PRO A 129 -15.09 -0.65 -9.14
C PRO A 129 -16.25 -1.06 -8.23
N LEU A 130 -16.72 -2.30 -8.37
CA LEU A 130 -17.90 -2.81 -7.68
C LEU A 130 -17.85 -2.57 -6.16
N TRP A 131 -16.70 -2.78 -5.52
CA TRP A 131 -16.56 -2.57 -4.07
C TRP A 131 -16.70 -1.09 -3.66
N GLU A 132 -16.29 -0.12 -4.50
CA GLU A 132 -16.52 1.31 -4.22
C GLU A 132 -18.01 1.65 -4.34
N ALA A 133 -18.68 1.07 -5.35
CA ALA A 133 -20.12 1.23 -5.55
C ALA A 133 -20.90 0.63 -4.39
N ALA A 134 -20.55 -0.60 -3.96
CA ALA A 134 -21.16 -1.28 -2.83
C ALA A 134 -20.99 -0.47 -1.53
N GLN A 135 -19.78 0.03 -1.21
CA GLN A 135 -19.57 0.85 -0.01
C GLN A 135 -20.51 2.07 0.02
N LEU A 136 -20.64 2.76 -1.11
CA LEU A 136 -21.47 3.97 -1.22
C LEU A 136 -22.96 3.64 -1.16
N ALA A 137 -23.40 2.64 -1.92
CA ALA A 137 -24.79 2.22 -1.99
C ALA A 137 -25.28 1.72 -0.62
N LEU A 138 -24.52 0.83 0.03
CA LEU A 138 -24.85 0.34 1.37
C LEU A 138 -24.88 1.49 2.37
N GLY A 139 -23.89 2.39 2.36
CA GLY A 139 -23.84 3.54 3.26
C GLY A 139 -25.03 4.49 3.11
N LEU A 140 -25.54 4.65 1.89
CA LEU A 140 -26.73 5.48 1.61
C LEU A 140 -28.05 4.75 1.88
N ALA A 141 -28.07 3.41 1.85
CA ALA A 141 -29.25 2.60 2.08
C ALA A 141 -29.52 2.34 3.58
N ILE A 142 -28.49 2.31 4.44
CA ILE A 142 -28.65 2.01 5.86
C ILE A 142 -29.53 3.03 6.61
N PRO A 143 -29.34 4.37 6.50
CA PRO A 143 -30.14 5.33 7.26
C PRO A 143 -31.67 5.22 7.10
N PRO A 144 -32.23 5.14 5.88
CA PRO A 144 -33.68 5.00 5.71
C PRO A 144 -34.22 3.66 6.21
N LEU A 145 -33.41 2.61 6.24
CA LEU A 145 -33.82 1.33 6.83
C LEU A 145 -33.77 1.37 8.37
N LEU A 146 -32.80 2.09 8.92
CA LEU A 146 -32.56 2.20 10.36
C LEU A 146 -33.52 3.17 11.08
N VAL A 147 -34.14 4.12 10.35
CA VAL A 147 -34.99 5.17 10.95
C VAL A 147 -36.12 4.60 11.80
N THR A 148 -36.80 3.55 11.35
CA THR A 148 -37.90 2.90 12.09
C THR A 148 -37.41 2.36 13.43
N HIS A 149 -36.23 1.74 13.45
CA HIS A 149 -35.65 1.20 14.67
C HIS A 149 -35.24 2.30 15.64
N ILE A 150 -34.58 3.37 15.17
CA ILE A 150 -34.19 4.51 16.00
C ILE A 150 -35.42 5.22 16.59
N VAL A 151 -36.47 5.42 15.78
CA VAL A 151 -37.70 6.08 16.23
C VAL A 151 -38.40 5.24 17.30
N GLY A 152 -38.55 3.94 17.05
CA GLY A 152 -39.26 3.02 17.95
C GLY A 152 -38.52 2.68 19.24
N THR A 153 -37.22 2.94 19.31
CA THR A 153 -36.39 2.71 20.51
C THR A 153 -35.96 4.03 21.13
N ARG A 154 -34.92 4.68 20.58
CA ARG A 154 -34.28 5.84 21.18
C ARG A 154 -35.17 7.08 21.26
N ILE A 155 -35.90 7.42 20.19
CA ILE A 155 -36.75 8.62 20.19
C ILE A 155 -37.97 8.40 21.07
N ALA A 156 -38.61 7.22 20.98
CA ALA A 156 -39.71 6.86 21.86
C ALA A 156 -39.31 6.90 23.35
N TRP A 157 -38.11 6.44 23.70
CA TRP A 157 -37.57 6.57 25.05
C TRP A 157 -37.34 8.03 25.44
N GLN A 158 -36.68 8.82 24.59
CA GLN A 158 -36.29 10.18 24.93
C GLN A 158 -37.48 11.14 25.05
N VAL A 159 -38.48 11.00 24.17
CA VAL A 159 -39.61 11.93 24.10
C VAL A 159 -40.75 11.50 25.03
N TYR A 160 -41.00 10.19 25.10
CA TYR A 160 -42.16 9.68 25.81
C TYR A 160 -41.79 8.82 27.02
N GLY A 161 -40.54 8.40 27.21
CA GLY A 161 -40.16 7.47 28.28
C GLY A 161 -40.54 6.02 27.99
N VAL A 162 -40.71 5.64 26.72
CA VAL A 162 -40.94 4.23 26.36
C VAL A 162 -39.66 3.44 26.57
N GLU A 163 -39.67 2.46 27.47
CA GLU A 163 -38.50 1.62 27.68
C GLU A 163 -38.16 0.76 26.45
N ASP A 164 -36.87 0.62 26.17
CA ASP A 164 -36.28 -0.20 25.12
C ASP A 164 -35.78 -1.55 25.66
N ALA A 165 -36.54 -2.14 26.59
CA ALA A 165 -36.30 -3.47 27.10
C ALA A 165 -36.27 -4.53 25.97
N TYR A 166 -35.37 -5.49 26.07
CA TYR A 166 -35.25 -6.60 25.14
C TYR A 166 -36.51 -7.44 25.08
N SER A 167 -37.13 -7.72 26.22
CA SER A 167 -38.41 -8.45 26.28
C SER A 167 -39.49 -7.80 25.40
N ARG A 168 -39.67 -6.48 25.54
CA ARG A 168 -40.57 -5.67 24.70
C ARG A 168 -40.18 -5.67 23.22
N VAL A 169 -38.92 -5.33 22.92
CA VAL A 169 -38.44 -5.14 21.54
C VAL A 169 -38.40 -6.47 20.78
N ALA A 170 -37.93 -7.55 21.41
CA ALA A 170 -37.89 -8.88 20.82
C ALA A 170 -39.32 -9.39 20.55
N LEU A 171 -40.24 -9.26 21.50
CA LEU A 171 -41.65 -9.62 21.28
C LEU A 171 -42.26 -8.83 20.12
N SER A 172 -42.01 -7.51 20.09
CA SER A 172 -42.54 -6.62 19.05
C SER A 172 -42.03 -7.00 17.65
N LEU A 173 -40.74 -7.26 17.49
CA LEU A 173 -40.14 -7.54 16.18
C LEU A 173 -40.28 -9.01 15.76
N TRP A 174 -40.36 -9.95 16.70
CA TRP A 174 -40.46 -11.38 16.38
C TRP A 174 -41.89 -11.85 16.18
N ALA A 175 -42.81 -11.46 17.08
CA ALA A 175 -44.17 -11.99 17.10
C ALA A 175 -45.22 -10.99 16.59
N LEU A 176 -45.08 -9.70 16.90
CA LEU A 176 -46.13 -8.72 16.57
C LEU A 176 -45.95 -8.06 15.20
N ALA A 177 -44.70 -7.85 14.78
CA ALA A 177 -44.35 -7.24 13.49
C ALA A 177 -43.14 -7.97 12.85
N PRO A 178 -43.32 -9.23 12.41
CA PRO A 178 -42.24 -10.06 11.87
C PRO A 178 -41.62 -9.48 10.59
N ASP A 179 -42.39 -8.71 9.81
CA ASP A 179 -41.89 -7.98 8.65
C ASP A 179 -40.83 -6.94 9.06
N LEU A 180 -41.09 -6.17 10.13
CA LEU A 180 -40.13 -5.22 10.69
C LEU A 180 -38.92 -5.94 11.28
N GLY A 181 -39.14 -7.09 11.95
CA GLY A 181 -38.06 -7.93 12.47
C GLY A 181 -37.12 -8.43 11.37
N SER A 182 -37.67 -8.95 10.28
CA SER A 182 -36.86 -9.40 9.13
C SER A 182 -36.05 -8.26 8.50
N ARG A 183 -36.62 -7.04 8.42
CA ARG A 183 -35.90 -5.84 7.99
C ARG A 183 -34.75 -5.49 8.94
N GLN A 184 -34.92 -5.64 10.26
CA GLN A 184 -33.84 -5.42 11.23
C GLN A 184 -32.69 -6.42 11.05
N VAL A 185 -33.00 -7.70 10.83
CA VAL A 185 -31.98 -8.73 10.54
C VAL A 185 -31.21 -8.39 9.27
N LEU A 186 -31.90 -7.95 8.21
CA LEU A 186 -31.26 -7.49 6.98
C LEU A 186 -30.31 -6.30 7.23
N ILE A 187 -30.76 -5.30 7.98
CA ILE A 187 -29.95 -4.11 8.31
C ILE A 187 -28.67 -4.49 9.05
N VAL A 188 -28.72 -5.45 9.98
CA VAL A 188 -27.53 -5.95 10.68
C VAL A 188 -26.49 -6.45 9.67
N GLY A 189 -26.90 -7.27 8.70
CA GLY A 189 -26.01 -7.75 7.64
C GLY A 189 -25.45 -6.60 6.78
N LEU A 190 -26.30 -5.69 6.30
CA LEU A 190 -25.90 -4.58 5.43
C LEU A 190 -24.95 -3.60 6.14
N ALA A 191 -25.25 -3.23 7.39
CA ALA A 191 -24.43 -2.34 8.20
C ALA A 191 -23.08 -2.97 8.54
N TRP A 192 -23.07 -4.26 8.88
CA TRP A 192 -21.83 -4.98 9.16
C TRP A 192 -20.95 -5.08 7.91
N VAL A 193 -21.50 -5.49 6.77
CA VAL A 193 -20.77 -5.55 5.49
C VAL A 193 -20.23 -4.17 5.09
N HIS A 194 -21.03 -3.11 5.24
CA HIS A 194 -20.58 -1.73 5.01
C HIS A 194 -19.38 -1.34 5.90
N ALA A 195 -19.43 -1.69 7.19
CA ALA A 195 -18.33 -1.46 8.11
C ALA A 195 -17.08 -2.25 7.71
N MET A 196 -17.24 -3.52 7.33
CA MET A 196 -16.13 -4.41 6.95
C MET A 196 -15.40 -3.97 5.69
N ILE A 197 -16.13 -3.57 4.64
CA ILE A 197 -15.50 -3.01 3.43
C ILE A 197 -14.72 -1.73 3.78
N GLY A 198 -15.28 -0.88 4.65
CA GLY A 198 -14.63 0.31 5.18
C GLY A 198 -13.31 -0.01 5.90
N LEU A 199 -13.35 -0.90 6.90
CA LEU A 199 -12.21 -1.34 7.69
C LEU A 199 -11.13 -2.00 6.83
N HIS A 200 -11.53 -2.95 6.00
CA HIS A 200 -10.63 -3.65 5.08
C HIS A 200 -9.86 -2.67 4.19
N SER A 201 -10.52 -1.60 3.69
CA SER A 201 -9.87 -0.58 2.85
C SER A 201 -8.73 0.19 3.55
N ILE A 202 -8.67 0.15 4.88
CA ILE A 202 -7.66 0.81 5.71
C ILE A 202 -6.50 -0.13 6.00
N VAL A 203 -6.81 -1.38 6.35
CA VAL A 203 -5.82 -2.35 6.84
C VAL A 203 -5.17 -3.16 5.72
N LYS A 204 -5.79 -3.31 4.55
CA LYS A 204 -5.30 -4.17 3.45
C LYS A 204 -3.91 -3.84 2.90
N LEU A 205 -3.38 -2.65 3.20
CA LEU A 205 -2.03 -2.22 2.80
C LEU A 205 -0.98 -2.41 3.92
N ARG A 206 -1.38 -2.88 5.10
CA ARG A 206 -0.50 -3.12 6.25
C ARG A 206 0.22 -4.46 6.08
N ALA A 207 1.52 -4.50 6.38
CA ALA A 207 2.35 -5.69 6.21
C ALA A 207 1.90 -6.88 7.08
N TRP A 208 1.32 -6.63 8.25
CA TRP A 208 0.81 -7.66 9.16
C TRP A 208 -0.55 -8.24 8.72
N TYR A 209 -1.30 -7.52 7.89
CA TYR A 209 -2.70 -7.87 7.59
C TYR A 209 -2.86 -9.25 6.92
N PRO A 210 -2.04 -9.66 5.94
CA PRO A 210 -2.16 -10.99 5.34
C PRO A 210 -2.05 -12.14 6.35
N ARG A 211 -1.21 -12.00 7.38
CA ARG A 211 -1.06 -13.01 8.45
C ARG A 211 -2.24 -13.02 9.42
N ALA A 212 -2.81 -11.86 9.70
CA ALA A 212 -3.96 -11.72 10.60
C ALA A 212 -5.31 -11.97 9.91
N ALA A 213 -5.37 -11.91 8.58
CA ALA A 213 -6.62 -11.95 7.82
C ALA A 213 -7.49 -13.20 8.10
N PRO A 214 -6.95 -14.43 8.21
CA PRO A 214 -7.77 -15.61 8.52
C PRO A 214 -8.47 -15.50 9.89
N TRP A 215 -7.75 -15.05 10.91
CA TRP A 215 -8.29 -14.86 12.26
C TRP A 215 -9.33 -13.74 12.31
N LEU A 216 -9.05 -12.62 11.64
CA LEU A 216 -10.00 -11.52 11.54
C LEU A 216 -11.27 -11.94 10.80
N LEU A 217 -11.15 -12.75 9.74
CA LEU A 217 -12.31 -13.28 9.03
C LEU A 217 -13.23 -14.09 9.95
N GLY A 218 -12.66 -14.89 10.85
CA GLY A 218 -13.42 -15.59 11.90
C GLY A 218 -14.29 -14.63 12.73
N LEU A 219 -13.69 -13.54 13.23
CA LEU A 219 -14.42 -12.51 13.98
C LEU A 219 -15.48 -11.80 13.13
N VAL A 220 -15.17 -11.50 11.86
CA VAL A 220 -16.11 -10.85 10.92
C VAL A 220 -17.37 -11.67 10.72
N VAL A 221 -17.26 -13.00 10.64
CA VAL A 221 -18.42 -13.88 10.45
C VAL A 221 -19.12 -14.13 11.77
N LEU A 222 -18.38 -14.39 12.85
CA LEU A 222 -18.94 -14.84 14.12
C LEU A 222 -19.83 -13.78 14.79
N VAL A 223 -19.41 -12.51 14.82
CA VAL A 223 -20.14 -11.44 15.51
C VAL A 223 -21.60 -11.28 15.02
N PRO A 224 -21.88 -11.08 13.71
CA PRO A 224 -23.26 -10.94 13.25
C PRO A 224 -24.04 -12.26 13.34
N VAL A 225 -23.39 -13.42 13.17
CA VAL A 225 -24.06 -14.72 13.28
C VAL A 225 -24.55 -14.97 14.71
N LEU A 226 -23.69 -14.79 15.71
CA LEU A 226 -24.07 -14.94 17.11
C LEU A 226 -25.14 -13.93 17.51
N ALA A 227 -25.06 -12.68 17.03
CA ALA A 227 -26.07 -11.67 17.29
C ALA A 227 -27.44 -12.03 16.72
N ILE A 228 -27.49 -12.51 15.46
CA ILE A 228 -28.75 -12.93 14.81
C ILE A 228 -29.33 -14.16 15.52
N LEU A 229 -28.51 -15.16 15.82
CA LEU A 229 -28.97 -16.36 16.56
C LEU A 229 -29.47 -16.00 17.96
N GLY A 230 -28.78 -15.08 18.65
CA GLY A 230 -29.22 -14.56 19.94
C GLY A 230 -30.56 -13.82 19.86
N PHE A 231 -30.75 -12.97 18.83
CA PHE A 231 -32.04 -12.32 18.57
C PHE A 231 -33.16 -13.33 18.27
N VAL A 232 -32.89 -14.33 17.43
CA VAL A 232 -33.86 -15.39 17.10
C VAL A 232 -34.25 -16.18 18.36
N ASN A 233 -33.27 -16.57 19.18
CA ASN A 233 -33.53 -17.32 20.41
C ASN A 233 -34.31 -16.46 21.43
N GLY A 234 -33.88 -15.21 21.66
CA GLY A 234 -34.57 -14.27 22.52
C GLY A 234 -36.00 -13.95 22.05
N GLY A 235 -36.22 -13.83 20.74
CA GLY A 235 -37.54 -13.66 20.15
C GLY A 235 -38.47 -14.85 20.39
N ARG A 236 -37.95 -16.09 20.25
CA ARG A 236 -38.71 -17.31 20.58
C ARG A 236 -39.06 -17.38 22.07
N GLN A 237 -38.13 -17.08 22.96
CA GLN A 237 -38.37 -17.02 24.41
C GLN A 237 -39.43 -15.97 24.75
N ALA A 238 -39.30 -14.76 24.21
CA ALA A 238 -40.26 -13.68 24.41
C ALA A 238 -41.67 -14.06 23.92
N ALA A 239 -41.78 -14.71 22.75
CA ALA A 239 -43.06 -15.19 22.23
C ALA A 239 -43.67 -16.32 23.08
N ALA A 240 -42.83 -17.19 23.65
CA ALA A 240 -43.29 -18.25 24.56
C ALA A 240 -43.86 -17.67 25.86
N LEU A 241 -43.15 -16.72 26.47
CA LEU A 241 -43.60 -16.01 27.69
C LEU A 241 -44.88 -15.20 27.44
N ALA A 242 -44.99 -14.55 26.29
CA ALA A 242 -46.14 -13.74 25.91
C ALA A 242 -47.42 -14.54 25.58
N ARG A 243 -47.40 -15.88 25.69
CA ARG A 243 -48.62 -16.69 25.65
C ARG A 243 -49.52 -16.42 26.84
N ASP A 244 -48.94 -16.07 27.99
CA ASP A 244 -49.68 -15.55 29.13
C ASP A 244 -50.05 -14.07 28.86
N PRO A 245 -51.35 -13.72 28.82
CA PRO A 245 -51.79 -12.34 28.58
C PRO A 245 -51.28 -11.33 29.61
N ALA A 246 -51.13 -11.73 30.88
CA ALA A 246 -50.65 -10.85 31.94
C ALA A 246 -49.16 -10.55 31.76
N VAL A 247 -48.35 -11.59 31.50
CA VAL A 247 -46.92 -11.44 31.19
C VAL A 247 -46.73 -10.63 29.91
N ARG A 248 -47.53 -10.88 28.87
CA ARG A 248 -47.49 -10.11 27.61
C ARG A 248 -47.75 -8.63 27.85
N ALA A 249 -48.76 -8.30 28.65
CA ALA A 249 -49.05 -6.91 29.00
C ALA A 249 -47.87 -6.29 29.77
N GLN A 250 -47.32 -7.01 30.76
CA GLN A 250 -46.14 -6.54 31.51
C GLN A 250 -44.94 -6.27 30.59
N MET A 251 -44.65 -7.16 29.64
CA MET A 251 -43.54 -7.00 28.69
C MET A 251 -43.75 -5.84 27.71
N LEU A 252 -44.98 -5.58 27.25
CA LEU A 252 -45.22 -4.49 26.29
C LEU A 252 -45.15 -3.11 26.96
N TRP A 253 -45.56 -3.06 28.21
CA TRP A 253 -45.90 -1.82 28.90
C TRP A 253 -44.91 -1.44 29.99
N HIS A 254 -44.18 -2.39 30.60
CA HIS A 254 -43.16 -2.16 31.64
C HIS A 254 -43.60 -1.12 32.69
N GLY A 255 -44.82 -1.25 33.22
CA GLY A 255 -45.35 -0.34 34.25
C GLY A 255 -45.83 1.02 33.73
N ARG A 256 -45.80 1.27 32.41
CA ARG A 256 -46.33 2.48 31.75
C ARG A 256 -47.60 2.16 30.96
N ALA A 257 -48.56 3.07 30.93
CA ALA A 257 -49.70 2.96 30.02
C ALA A 257 -49.26 2.89 28.54
N PRO A 258 -50.03 2.19 27.67
CA PRO A 258 -49.83 2.22 26.22
C PRO A 258 -49.74 3.64 25.68
N LEU A 259 -48.99 3.83 24.59
CA LEU A 259 -48.95 5.11 23.88
C LEU A 259 -50.38 5.49 23.46
N THR A 260 -50.75 6.73 23.72
CA THR A 260 -51.99 7.29 23.19
C THR A 260 -51.93 7.33 21.66
N PRO A 261 -53.09 7.32 20.96
CA PRO A 261 -53.11 7.44 19.50
C PRO A 261 -52.36 8.69 18.98
N ALA A 262 -52.40 9.79 19.73
CA ALA A 262 -51.71 11.03 19.38
C ALA A 262 -50.17 10.91 19.50
N GLU A 263 -49.67 10.28 20.56
CA GLU A 263 -48.24 10.02 20.73
C GLU A 263 -47.72 9.06 19.65
N ALA A 264 -48.46 7.97 19.40
CA ALA A 264 -48.12 7.01 18.34
C ALA A 264 -48.10 7.67 16.96
N ALA A 265 -49.10 8.49 16.64
CA ALA A 265 -49.14 9.25 15.39
C ALA A 265 -47.96 10.23 15.26
N THR A 266 -47.49 10.81 16.36
CA THR A 266 -46.31 11.68 16.35
C THR A 266 -45.04 10.91 16.00
N LEU A 267 -44.82 9.73 16.60
CA LEU A 267 -43.67 8.88 16.24
C LEU A 267 -43.71 8.47 14.76
N VAL A 268 -44.89 8.14 14.23
CA VAL A 268 -45.06 7.86 12.80
C VAL A 268 -44.68 9.07 11.95
N ARG A 269 -45.16 10.28 12.29
CA ARG A 269 -44.79 11.52 11.56
C ARG A 269 -43.29 11.78 11.59
N VAL A 270 -42.62 11.55 12.72
CA VAL A 270 -41.16 11.70 12.83
C VAL A 270 -40.44 10.69 11.92
N ARG A 271 -40.89 9.44 11.89
CA ARG A 271 -40.35 8.39 10.99
C ARG A 271 -40.51 8.78 9.52
N GLU A 272 -41.72 9.11 9.10
CA GLU A 272 -42.01 9.49 7.71
C GLU A 272 -41.27 10.77 7.30
N GLY A 273 -41.25 11.78 8.18
CA GLY A 273 -40.49 13.01 7.97
C GLY A 273 -38.99 12.76 7.81
N GLY A 274 -38.43 11.86 8.61
CA GLY A 274 -37.03 11.43 8.48
C GLY A 274 -36.76 10.76 7.12
N PHE A 275 -37.64 9.88 6.67
CA PHE A 275 -37.52 9.21 5.36
C PHE A 275 -37.64 10.20 4.19
N VAL A 276 -38.66 11.06 4.20
CA VAL A 276 -38.90 12.08 3.17
C VAL A 276 -37.76 13.10 3.14
N GLY A 277 -37.30 13.57 4.30
CA GLY A 277 -36.17 14.50 4.39
C GLY A 277 -34.88 13.91 3.82
N TYR A 278 -34.57 12.66 4.17
CA TYR A 278 -33.38 11.97 3.67
C TYR A 278 -33.41 11.76 2.15
N THR A 279 -34.54 11.30 1.61
CA THR A 279 -34.71 11.04 0.16
C THR A 279 -34.70 12.34 -0.64
N THR A 280 -35.32 13.40 -0.13
CA THR A 280 -35.29 14.75 -0.72
C THR A 280 -33.86 15.29 -0.78
N LEU A 281 -33.10 15.16 0.31
CA LEU A 281 -31.70 15.58 0.36
C LEU A 281 -30.83 14.79 -0.62
N LEU A 282 -31.02 13.47 -0.72
CA LEU A 282 -30.33 12.64 -1.70
C LEU A 282 -30.62 13.09 -3.14
N GLY A 283 -31.89 13.36 -3.46
CA GLY A 283 -32.32 13.91 -4.75
C GLY A 283 -31.65 15.25 -5.05
N ALA A 284 -31.67 16.18 -4.09
CA ALA A 284 -31.03 17.49 -4.21
C ALA A 284 -29.52 17.38 -4.47
N VAL A 285 -28.82 16.47 -3.79
CA VAL A 285 -27.39 16.20 -4.00
C VAL A 285 -27.11 15.68 -5.41
N LEU A 286 -27.96 14.79 -5.94
CA LEU A 286 -27.83 14.26 -7.29
C LEU A 286 -28.07 15.33 -8.35
N VAL A 287 -29.07 16.20 -8.16
CA VAL A 287 -29.35 17.35 -9.03
C VAL A 287 -28.18 18.33 -9.00
N ALA A 288 -27.72 18.74 -7.81
CA ALA A 288 -26.58 19.64 -7.64
C ALA A 288 -25.31 19.08 -8.30
N ARG A 289 -25.08 17.77 -8.18
CA ARG A 289 -23.99 17.09 -8.88
C ARG A 289 -24.13 17.18 -10.40
N GLY A 290 -25.33 16.95 -10.93
CA GLY A 290 -25.64 17.07 -12.36
C GLY A 290 -25.37 18.48 -12.89
N VAL A 291 -25.91 19.49 -12.23
CA VAL A 291 -25.70 20.93 -12.53
C VAL A 291 -24.21 21.25 -12.54
N ARG A 292 -23.47 20.85 -11.49
CA ARG A 292 -22.02 21.05 -11.41
C ARG A 292 -21.28 20.40 -12.57
N SER A 293 -21.67 19.20 -12.98
CA SER A 293 -21.04 18.48 -14.09
C SER A 293 -21.25 19.20 -15.43
N VAL A 294 -22.43 19.77 -15.66
CA VAL A 294 -22.74 20.59 -16.84
C VAL A 294 -21.93 21.88 -16.82
N LEU A 295 -21.88 22.59 -15.68
CA LEU A 295 -21.10 23.83 -15.54
C LEU A 295 -19.60 23.59 -15.76
N GLN A 296 -19.06 22.45 -15.33
CA GLN A 296 -17.65 22.10 -15.54
C GLN A 296 -17.30 21.87 -17.01
N ARG A 297 -18.24 21.41 -17.85
CA ARG A 297 -17.99 21.28 -19.31
C ARG A 297 -17.71 22.63 -19.98
N ARG A 298 -18.17 23.73 -19.38
CA ARG A 298 -17.91 25.09 -19.87
C ARG A 298 -16.50 25.61 -19.53
N ARG A 299 -15.73 24.90 -18.68
CA ARG A 299 -14.39 25.33 -18.24
C ARG A 299 -13.24 24.87 -19.16
N GLY A 300 -13.57 24.36 -20.35
CA GLY A 300 -12.59 23.88 -21.33
C GLY A 300 -12.35 22.37 -21.25
N LEU A 301 -11.78 21.86 -22.35
CA LEU A 301 -11.48 20.45 -22.57
C LEU A 301 -9.98 20.23 -22.62
N ILE A 302 -9.54 19.07 -22.17
CA ILE A 302 -8.16 18.59 -22.27
C ILE A 302 -8.14 17.23 -22.96
N ARG A 303 -7.04 16.96 -23.66
CA ARG A 303 -6.75 15.68 -24.29
C ARG A 303 -5.71 14.93 -23.48
N VAL A 304 -6.03 13.68 -23.12
CA VAL A 304 -5.10 12.75 -22.49
C VAL A 304 -4.77 11.62 -23.47
N ALA A 305 -3.50 11.47 -23.83
CA ALA A 305 -3.00 10.44 -24.73
C ALA A 305 -2.35 9.26 -23.98
N TYR A 306 -2.52 8.04 -24.50
CA TYR A 306 -1.99 6.79 -23.95
C TYR A 306 -1.08 6.08 -25.00
N PRO A 307 -0.20 5.15 -24.59
CA PRO A 307 0.81 4.55 -25.47
C PRO A 307 0.24 3.81 -26.68
N ASN A 308 -0.96 3.25 -26.56
CA ASN A 308 -1.60 2.48 -27.61
C ASN A 308 -2.37 3.35 -28.63
N GLY A 309 -2.00 4.61 -28.77
CA GLY A 309 -2.65 5.57 -29.67
C GLY A 309 -4.01 6.09 -29.19
N ARG A 310 -4.58 5.56 -28.10
CA ARG A 310 -5.86 6.04 -27.54
C ARG A 310 -5.73 7.47 -27.02
N ARG A 311 -6.69 8.31 -27.40
CA ARG A 311 -6.82 9.70 -26.93
C ARG A 311 -8.19 9.92 -26.34
N VAL A 312 -8.25 10.53 -25.16
CA VAL A 312 -9.49 10.79 -24.43
C VAL A 312 -9.63 12.28 -24.22
N ILE A 313 -10.78 12.83 -24.62
CA ILE A 313 -11.10 14.25 -24.41
C ILE A 313 -12.07 14.35 -23.23
N VAL A 314 -11.70 15.12 -22.21
CA VAL A 314 -12.51 15.31 -21.00
C VAL A 314 -12.48 16.77 -20.54
N PRO A 315 -13.47 17.23 -19.76
CA PRO A 315 -13.39 18.54 -19.10
C PRO A 315 -12.23 18.63 -18.12
N VAL A 316 -11.69 19.84 -17.93
CA VAL A 316 -10.62 20.11 -16.95
C VAL A 316 -11.03 19.69 -15.53
N GLY A 317 -10.07 19.09 -14.80
CA GLY A 317 -10.16 18.80 -13.37
C GLY A 317 -10.53 17.36 -12.99
N LEU A 318 -10.66 16.45 -13.97
CA LEU A 318 -10.59 15.01 -13.70
C LEU A 318 -9.14 14.63 -13.38
N SER A 319 -8.93 13.66 -12.49
CA SER A 319 -7.62 13.03 -12.36
C SER A 319 -7.35 12.07 -13.52
N VAL A 320 -6.08 11.78 -13.82
CA VAL A 320 -5.73 10.80 -14.88
C VAL A 320 -6.38 9.42 -14.65
N LEU A 321 -6.54 9.00 -13.39
CA LEU A 321 -7.25 7.77 -13.05
C LEU A 321 -8.75 7.88 -13.38
N GLU A 322 -9.38 9.02 -13.11
CA GLU A 322 -10.78 9.27 -13.48
C GLU A 322 -10.95 9.32 -15.00
N VAL A 323 -9.99 9.90 -15.75
CA VAL A 323 -9.97 9.85 -17.21
C VAL A 323 -9.89 8.41 -17.72
N SER A 324 -9.00 7.61 -17.13
CA SER A 324 -8.85 6.19 -17.47
C SER A 324 -10.15 5.42 -17.24
N ARG A 325 -10.81 5.63 -16.09
CA ARG A 325 -12.11 5.03 -15.74
C ARG A 325 -13.23 5.50 -16.69
N TYR A 326 -13.24 6.78 -17.04
CA TYR A 326 -14.19 7.35 -17.99
C TYR A 326 -14.07 6.67 -19.36
N ALA A 327 -12.84 6.49 -19.85
CA ALA A 327 -12.55 5.87 -21.15
C ALA A 327 -12.49 4.33 -21.15
N ARG A 328 -12.80 3.67 -20.02
CA ARG A 328 -12.65 2.21 -19.85
C ARG A 328 -11.24 1.70 -20.17
N ILE A 329 -10.23 2.49 -19.83
CA ILE A 329 -8.82 2.09 -19.92
C ILE A 329 -8.44 1.38 -18.62
N PRO A 330 -8.02 0.10 -18.67
CA PRO A 330 -7.57 -0.62 -17.48
C PRO A 330 -6.41 0.12 -16.80
N HIS A 331 -6.53 0.39 -15.51
CA HIS A 331 -5.56 1.19 -14.76
C HIS A 331 -5.50 0.71 -13.31
N ALA A 332 -4.31 0.29 -12.86
CA ALA A 332 -4.09 -0.18 -11.50
C ALA A 332 -4.42 0.88 -10.45
N SER A 333 -5.19 0.51 -9.42
CA SER A 333 -5.55 1.43 -8.35
C SER A 333 -5.99 0.70 -7.06
N VAL A 334 -5.06 -0.02 -6.44
CA VAL A 334 -5.34 -0.87 -5.25
C VAL A 334 -6.02 -0.09 -4.11
N CYS A 335 -5.59 1.14 -3.84
CA CYS A 335 -6.20 1.98 -2.81
C CYS A 335 -7.51 2.66 -3.22
N GLY A 336 -8.00 2.44 -4.44
CA GLY A 336 -9.18 3.10 -5.02
C GLY A 336 -8.94 4.57 -5.37
N GLY A 337 -7.70 4.94 -5.70
CA GLY A 337 -7.37 6.31 -6.10
C GLY A 337 -7.23 7.33 -4.95
N ARG A 338 -6.82 6.87 -3.76
CA ARG A 338 -6.73 7.70 -2.55
C ARG A 338 -5.30 8.06 -2.12
N GLY A 339 -4.33 7.96 -3.02
CA GLY A 339 -2.91 8.27 -2.75
C GLY A 339 -2.30 7.50 -1.58
N ARG A 340 -2.81 6.31 -1.24
CA ARG A 340 -2.25 5.44 -0.17
C ARG A 340 -1.37 4.31 -0.70
N CYS A 341 -1.41 4.09 -2.00
CA CYS A 341 -0.59 3.14 -2.71
C CYS A 341 0.03 3.84 -3.92
N SER A 342 0.99 3.20 -4.53
CA SER A 342 1.73 3.66 -5.71
C SER A 342 1.39 2.86 -6.97
N THR A 343 0.33 2.07 -6.96
CA THR A 343 0.02 1.21 -8.11
C THR A 343 -0.54 1.98 -9.31
N CYS A 344 -1.09 3.18 -9.12
CA CYS A 344 -1.59 4.03 -10.21
C CYS A 344 -0.51 4.96 -10.80
N ARG A 345 0.76 4.56 -10.77
CA ARG A 345 1.87 5.39 -11.27
C ARG A 345 1.73 5.58 -12.78
N VAL A 346 1.94 6.81 -13.23
CA VAL A 346 2.05 7.17 -14.64
C VAL A 346 3.31 8.00 -14.85
N ARG A 347 3.98 7.77 -15.99
CA ARG A 347 5.00 8.67 -16.51
C ARG A 347 4.34 9.73 -17.40
N ILE A 348 4.64 10.99 -17.17
CA ILE A 348 4.23 12.11 -18.02
C ILE A 348 5.19 12.19 -19.21
N GLN A 349 4.64 12.33 -20.42
CA GLN A 349 5.40 12.40 -21.68
C GLN A 349 5.37 13.79 -22.35
N THR A 350 4.74 14.79 -21.74
CA THR A 350 4.56 16.12 -22.35
C THR A 350 5.39 17.19 -21.68
N ALA A 351 5.91 18.13 -22.48
CA ALA A 351 6.66 19.30 -22.01
C ALA A 351 5.80 20.41 -21.38
N ARG A 352 4.46 20.34 -21.47
CA ARG A 352 3.58 21.36 -20.87
C ARG A 352 3.57 21.25 -19.34
N PRO A 353 3.73 22.37 -18.60
CA PRO A 353 3.69 22.36 -17.14
C PRO A 353 2.37 21.80 -16.61
N GLN A 354 2.48 20.89 -15.65
CA GLN A 354 1.33 20.33 -14.93
C GLN A 354 1.34 20.83 -13.48
N PRO A 355 0.19 20.84 -12.79
CA PRO A 355 0.14 21.25 -11.39
C PRO A 355 1.11 20.45 -10.53
N PRO A 356 1.76 21.08 -9.52
CA PRO A 356 2.69 20.40 -8.65
C PRO A 356 1.99 19.26 -7.88
N PRO A 357 2.75 18.24 -7.43
CA PRO A 357 2.19 17.18 -6.59
C PRO A 357 1.59 17.74 -5.30
N ASP A 358 0.40 17.27 -4.94
CA ASP A 358 -0.18 17.59 -3.63
C ASP A 358 0.62 16.92 -2.49
N GLU A 359 0.30 17.24 -1.23
CA GLU A 359 1.03 16.71 -0.07
C GLU A 359 0.96 15.16 0.02
N THR A 360 -0.18 14.57 -0.38
CA THR A 360 -0.39 13.12 -0.34
C THR A 360 0.46 12.44 -1.41
N GLU A 361 0.45 12.98 -2.62
CA GLU A 361 1.28 12.54 -3.73
C GLU A 361 2.76 12.67 -3.40
N SER A 362 3.19 13.85 -2.94
CA SER A 362 4.58 14.16 -2.57
C SER A 362 5.12 13.17 -1.54
N ARG A 363 4.31 12.82 -0.53
CA ARG A 363 4.70 11.85 0.51
C ARG A 363 4.96 10.47 -0.07
N VAL A 364 4.15 10.03 -1.03
CA VAL A 364 4.32 8.72 -1.68
C VAL A 364 5.52 8.76 -2.63
N LEU A 365 5.65 9.79 -3.46
CA LEU A 365 6.75 9.92 -4.41
C LEU A 365 8.12 9.99 -3.70
N ARG A 366 8.24 10.82 -2.64
CA ARG A 366 9.48 10.92 -1.84
C ARG A 366 9.87 9.61 -1.19
N ARG A 367 8.91 8.88 -0.61
CA ARG A 367 9.16 7.57 0.00
C ARG A 367 9.73 6.55 -0.99
N LEU A 368 9.42 6.71 -2.27
CA LEU A 368 9.78 5.77 -3.33
C LEU A 368 11.00 6.22 -4.13
N GLY A 369 11.55 7.41 -3.88
CA GLY A 369 12.66 7.97 -4.68
C GLY A 369 12.30 8.14 -6.16
N MET A 370 11.04 8.49 -6.48
CA MET A 370 10.59 8.56 -7.88
C MET A 370 11.07 9.84 -8.57
N PRO A 371 11.44 9.75 -9.86
CA PRO A 371 11.82 10.93 -10.65
C PRO A 371 10.63 11.86 -10.90
N HIS A 372 10.91 13.11 -11.26
CA HIS A 372 9.91 14.19 -11.37
C HIS A 372 8.86 13.99 -12.48
N ASP A 373 9.16 13.17 -13.48
CA ASP A 373 8.26 12.79 -14.57
C ASP A 373 7.23 11.72 -14.17
N VAL A 374 7.38 11.11 -12.98
CA VAL A 374 6.46 10.09 -12.46
C VAL A 374 5.48 10.70 -11.46
N ARG A 375 4.20 10.46 -11.71
CA ARG A 375 3.08 10.99 -10.92
C ARG A 375 2.10 9.89 -10.55
N LEU A 376 1.26 10.14 -9.55
CA LEU A 376 0.14 9.28 -9.22
C LEU A 376 -1.07 9.70 -10.04
N ALA A 377 -1.55 8.84 -10.93
CA ALA A 377 -2.70 9.12 -11.78
C ALA A 377 -3.96 9.51 -10.99
N CYS A 378 -4.10 9.03 -9.76
CA CYS A 378 -5.24 9.37 -8.91
C CYS A 378 -5.19 10.79 -8.30
N GLN A 379 -4.00 11.38 -8.17
CA GLN A 379 -3.81 12.72 -7.61
C GLN A 379 -3.64 13.76 -8.72
N LEU A 380 -2.84 13.44 -9.76
CA LEU A 380 -2.60 14.31 -10.90
C LEU A 380 -3.90 14.69 -11.63
N ARG A 381 -4.20 16.00 -11.60
CA ARG A 381 -5.33 16.64 -12.30
C ARG A 381 -4.80 17.57 -13.39
N PRO A 382 -4.68 17.10 -14.64
CA PRO A 382 -4.18 17.93 -15.72
C PRO A 382 -5.01 19.20 -15.95
N THR A 383 -4.31 20.29 -16.25
CA THR A 383 -4.88 21.58 -16.65
C THR A 383 -4.68 21.87 -18.14
N SER A 384 -3.86 21.06 -18.82
CA SER A 384 -3.58 21.14 -20.25
C SER A 384 -3.41 19.74 -20.85
N ASP A 385 -3.35 19.65 -22.18
CA ASP A 385 -3.10 18.40 -22.91
C ASP A 385 -1.84 17.68 -22.40
N LEU A 386 -1.95 16.36 -22.27
CA LEU A 386 -1.02 15.52 -21.52
C LEU A 386 -0.93 14.12 -22.15
N GLY A 387 0.29 13.58 -22.25
CA GLY A 387 0.55 12.18 -22.58
C GLY A 387 0.96 11.43 -21.32
N VAL A 388 0.36 10.27 -21.08
CA VAL A 388 0.65 9.43 -19.91
C VAL A 388 0.90 7.98 -20.30
N THR A 389 1.86 7.37 -19.61
CA THR A 389 2.14 5.93 -19.69
C THR A 389 1.94 5.29 -18.33
N PRO A 390 0.92 4.44 -18.13
CA PRO A 390 0.79 3.64 -16.93
C PRO A 390 2.04 2.76 -16.73
N LEU A 391 2.64 2.81 -15.55
CA LEU A 391 3.88 2.08 -15.24
C LEU A 391 3.63 0.69 -14.65
N LEU A 392 2.37 0.36 -14.33
CA LEU A 392 1.99 -0.93 -13.77
C LEU A 392 0.86 -1.57 -14.58
N PRO A 393 0.83 -2.91 -14.69
CA PRO A 393 -0.27 -3.61 -15.31
C PRO A 393 -1.56 -3.39 -14.51
N ALA A 394 -2.71 -3.42 -15.18
CA ALA A 394 -4.00 -3.18 -14.53
C ALA A 394 -4.32 -4.19 -13.41
N THR A 395 -3.68 -5.37 -13.44
CA THR A 395 -3.77 -6.44 -12.44
C THR A 395 -2.89 -6.21 -11.20
N ALA A 396 -2.14 -5.10 -11.13
CA ALA A 396 -1.22 -4.85 -10.03
C ALA A 396 -1.90 -4.84 -8.65
N THR A 397 -1.26 -5.54 -7.73
CA THR A 397 -1.59 -5.74 -6.32
C THR A 397 -0.87 -4.75 -5.42
N ALA A 398 -1.15 -4.78 -4.11
CA ALA A 398 -0.48 -3.90 -3.15
C ALA A 398 1.04 -4.12 -3.12
N ALA A 399 1.50 -5.35 -3.37
CA ALA A 399 2.91 -5.71 -3.39
C ALA A 399 3.65 -5.01 -4.52
N ASP A 400 3.06 -4.95 -5.72
CA ASP A 400 3.62 -4.29 -6.91
C ASP A 400 3.75 -2.76 -6.73
N GLY A 401 3.00 -2.20 -5.77
CA GLY A 401 3.09 -0.79 -5.39
C GLY A 401 4.38 -0.46 -4.65
N ARG A 402 4.97 -1.39 -3.90
CA ARG A 402 6.31 -1.15 -3.35
C ARG A 402 7.28 -1.05 -4.53
N PRO A 403 8.29 -0.17 -4.44
CA PRO A 403 9.43 -0.39 -5.31
C PRO A 403 9.90 -1.78 -4.88
N PRO A 404 9.98 -2.76 -5.78
CA PRO A 404 10.84 -3.87 -5.45
C PRO A 404 12.18 -3.27 -5.05
N GLY A 405 12.80 -3.77 -3.98
CA GLY A 405 14.23 -3.49 -3.80
C GLY A 405 14.89 -3.85 -5.14
N ASP A 406 15.38 -2.83 -5.84
CA ASP A 406 16.13 -2.88 -7.10
C ASP A 406 15.65 -3.85 -8.20
N SER A 407 14.36 -4.17 -8.33
CA SER A 407 13.95 -5.22 -9.30
C SER A 407 13.07 -4.73 -10.44
N HIS A 408 13.74 -4.40 -11.55
CA HIS A 408 13.40 -4.64 -12.97
C HIS A 408 14.00 -3.54 -13.87
N SER A 409 14.26 -2.35 -13.32
CA SER A 409 15.18 -1.40 -13.96
C SER A 409 16.59 -1.88 -13.67
N GLY A 410 17.27 -2.43 -14.67
CA GLY A 410 18.69 -2.71 -14.53
C GLY A 410 19.45 -1.42 -14.18
N ARG A 411 20.37 -1.49 -13.23
CA ARG A 411 21.28 -0.39 -12.88
C ARG A 411 22.59 -0.61 -13.63
N GLU A 412 23.03 0.40 -14.36
CA GLU A 412 24.39 0.42 -14.89
C GLU A 412 25.37 0.62 -13.73
N GLN A 413 26.25 -0.36 -13.53
CA GLN A 413 27.26 -0.34 -12.49
C GLN A 413 28.47 -1.18 -12.92
N ASP A 414 29.65 -0.88 -12.37
CA ASP A 414 30.81 -1.73 -12.53
C ASP A 414 30.60 -3.03 -11.74
N VAL A 415 30.87 -4.16 -12.39
CA VAL A 415 30.82 -5.49 -11.78
C VAL A 415 32.06 -6.29 -12.13
N VAL A 416 32.27 -7.39 -11.40
CA VAL A 416 33.25 -8.41 -11.76
C VAL A 416 32.49 -9.67 -12.14
N VAL A 417 32.74 -10.18 -13.35
CA VAL A 417 32.10 -11.36 -13.90
C VAL A 417 33.11 -12.48 -13.95
N VAL A 418 32.73 -13.63 -13.42
CA VAL A 418 33.51 -14.86 -13.45
C VAL A 418 32.74 -15.90 -14.27
N PHE A 419 33.40 -16.48 -15.26
CA PHE A 419 32.96 -17.69 -15.94
C PHE A 419 33.89 -18.83 -15.55
N ALA A 420 33.33 -20.00 -15.26
CA ALA A 420 34.10 -21.20 -15.07
C ALA A 420 33.45 -22.40 -15.76
N ASP A 421 34.25 -23.25 -16.37
CA ASP A 421 33.82 -24.40 -17.19
C ASP A 421 34.65 -25.64 -16.86
N LEU A 422 34.02 -26.82 -16.86
CA LEU A 422 34.74 -28.08 -16.69
C LEU A 422 35.47 -28.45 -17.99
N ARG A 423 36.75 -28.77 -17.88
CA ARG A 423 37.51 -29.24 -19.04
C ARG A 423 37.13 -30.66 -19.39
N ARG A 424 36.93 -30.89 -20.68
CA ARG A 424 36.71 -32.22 -21.27
C ARG A 424 35.47 -32.95 -20.71
N PHE A 425 34.54 -32.23 -20.08
CA PHE A 425 33.32 -32.81 -19.52
C PHE A 425 32.50 -33.59 -20.57
N THR A 426 32.45 -33.10 -21.81
CA THR A 426 31.75 -33.81 -22.90
C THR A 426 32.23 -35.24 -23.07
N ARG A 427 33.55 -35.48 -23.01
CA ARG A 427 34.13 -36.84 -23.07
C ARG A 427 33.76 -37.67 -21.85
N LEU A 428 33.71 -37.05 -20.67
CA LEU A 428 33.27 -37.70 -19.43
C LEU A 428 31.79 -38.13 -19.49
N ALA A 429 30.95 -37.33 -20.15
CA ALA A 429 29.51 -37.57 -20.26
C ALA A 429 29.15 -38.61 -21.33
N GLU A 430 29.93 -38.73 -22.41
CA GLU A 430 29.67 -39.63 -23.56
C GLU A 430 29.54 -41.11 -23.17
N HIS A 431 30.21 -41.54 -22.10
CA HIS A 431 30.31 -42.96 -21.73
C HIS A 431 29.60 -43.29 -20.41
N ARG A 432 28.71 -42.39 -19.93
CA ARG A 432 28.01 -42.52 -18.65
C ARG A 432 26.49 -42.47 -18.82
N LEU A 433 25.78 -43.10 -17.88
CA LEU A 433 24.33 -43.01 -17.84
C LEU A 433 23.91 -41.57 -17.50
N PRO A 434 22.80 -41.05 -18.06
CA PRO A 434 22.35 -39.67 -17.80
C PRO A 434 22.19 -39.31 -16.32
N TYR A 435 21.75 -40.27 -15.48
CA TYR A 435 21.62 -40.06 -14.04
C TYR A 435 22.97 -39.83 -13.35
N ASP A 436 23.99 -40.57 -13.75
CA ASP A 436 25.34 -40.40 -13.21
C ASP A 436 25.87 -39.02 -13.60
N VAL A 437 25.72 -38.64 -14.88
CA VAL A 437 26.13 -37.31 -15.38
C VAL A 437 25.49 -36.18 -14.55
N VAL A 438 24.20 -36.28 -14.25
CA VAL A 438 23.49 -35.30 -13.40
C VAL A 438 24.01 -35.30 -11.96
N PHE A 439 24.27 -36.47 -11.37
CA PHE A 439 24.85 -36.57 -10.04
C PHE A 439 26.22 -35.87 -9.98
N PHE A 440 27.09 -36.12 -10.96
CA PHE A 440 28.40 -35.48 -11.07
C PHE A 440 28.29 -33.95 -11.22
N LEU A 441 27.39 -33.47 -12.09
CA LEU A 441 27.16 -32.03 -12.28
C LEU A 441 26.68 -31.36 -10.98
N ASN A 442 25.76 -31.98 -10.24
CA ASN A 442 25.28 -31.43 -8.97
C ASN A 442 26.41 -31.31 -7.94
N ARG A 443 27.28 -32.32 -7.82
CA ARG A 443 28.44 -32.29 -6.92
C ARG A 443 29.45 -31.23 -7.32
N TYR A 444 29.69 -31.07 -8.61
CA TYR A 444 30.53 -30.00 -9.14
C TYR A 444 29.94 -28.61 -8.85
N PHE A 445 28.66 -28.39 -9.12
CA PHE A 445 27.97 -27.12 -8.84
C PHE A 445 27.92 -26.79 -7.35
N GLU A 446 27.83 -27.79 -6.48
CA GLU A 446 27.94 -27.60 -5.03
C GLU A 446 29.33 -27.13 -4.63
N ALA A 447 30.39 -27.76 -5.14
CA ALA A 447 31.78 -27.39 -4.86
C ALA A 447 32.10 -25.96 -5.33
N VAL A 448 31.73 -25.65 -6.57
CA VAL A 448 32.00 -24.36 -7.21
C VAL A 448 31.09 -23.25 -6.66
N GLY A 449 29.79 -23.52 -6.53
CA GLY A 449 28.83 -22.59 -5.95
C GLY A 449 29.16 -22.22 -4.50
N GLY A 450 29.61 -23.20 -3.71
CA GLY A 450 30.08 -22.96 -2.34
C GLY A 450 31.30 -22.03 -2.28
N ALA A 451 32.27 -22.20 -3.17
CA ALA A 451 33.45 -21.32 -3.27
C ALA A 451 33.08 -19.88 -3.65
N ILE A 452 32.19 -19.72 -4.64
CA ILE A 452 31.66 -18.41 -5.05
C ILE A 452 30.98 -17.72 -3.86
N GLN A 453 30.08 -18.42 -3.17
CA GLN A 453 29.30 -17.85 -2.08
C GLN A 453 30.15 -17.48 -0.87
N ARG A 454 31.11 -18.34 -0.47
CA ARG A 454 32.04 -18.05 0.65
C ARG A 454 32.92 -16.83 0.37
N SER A 455 33.25 -16.61 -0.90
CA SER A 455 34.04 -15.46 -1.34
C SER A 455 33.19 -14.20 -1.56
N GLY A 456 31.89 -14.20 -1.26
CA GLY A 456 31.02 -13.03 -1.39
C GLY A 456 30.41 -12.80 -2.78
N GLY A 457 30.50 -13.79 -3.67
CA GLY A 457 29.88 -13.75 -4.99
C GLY A 457 28.48 -14.35 -5.04
N VAL A 458 27.76 -14.03 -6.13
CA VAL A 458 26.45 -14.60 -6.44
C VAL A 458 26.58 -15.49 -7.67
N ALA A 459 26.37 -16.79 -7.51
CA ALA A 459 26.19 -17.70 -8.64
C ALA A 459 24.91 -17.32 -9.39
N ASN A 460 25.06 -16.87 -10.64
CA ASN A 460 23.99 -16.24 -11.42
C ASN A 460 23.33 -17.25 -12.36
N GLN A 461 24.13 -17.99 -13.15
CA GLN A 461 23.61 -18.91 -14.14
C GLN A 461 24.46 -20.16 -14.25
N TYR A 462 23.82 -21.32 -14.37
CA TYR A 462 24.44 -22.60 -14.71
C TYR A 462 24.06 -22.97 -16.14
N THR A 463 25.03 -23.27 -17.00
CA THR A 463 24.81 -23.60 -18.42
C THR A 463 25.64 -24.81 -18.80
N GLY A 464 25.00 -25.97 -18.96
CA GLY A 464 25.72 -27.22 -19.22
C GLY A 464 26.55 -27.62 -18.00
N ASP A 465 27.86 -27.54 -18.13
CA ASP A 465 28.90 -27.75 -17.12
C ASP A 465 29.58 -26.45 -16.67
N GLY A 466 29.14 -25.31 -17.19
CA GLY A 466 29.66 -23.99 -16.84
C GLY A 466 28.84 -23.25 -15.78
N VAL A 467 29.49 -22.36 -15.06
CA VAL A 467 28.89 -21.39 -14.13
C VAL A 467 29.29 -19.96 -14.49
N MET A 468 28.34 -19.05 -14.36
CA MET A 468 28.57 -17.61 -14.34
C MET A 468 28.30 -17.07 -12.94
N ALA A 469 29.21 -16.26 -12.41
CA ALA A 469 29.08 -15.60 -11.13
C ALA A 469 29.34 -14.09 -11.22
N LEU A 470 28.72 -13.34 -10.31
CA LEU A 470 28.83 -11.89 -10.19
C LEU A 470 29.41 -11.51 -8.83
N PHE A 471 30.37 -10.58 -8.82
CA PHE A 471 30.98 -10.02 -7.62
C PHE A 471 30.98 -8.48 -7.67
N GLY A 472 31.18 -7.85 -6.51
CA GLY A 472 31.22 -6.39 -6.39
C GLY A 472 29.86 -5.70 -6.47
N LEU A 473 28.75 -6.46 -6.34
CA LEU A 473 27.39 -5.92 -6.46
C LEU A 473 27.07 -4.86 -5.39
N ASP A 474 27.49 -5.10 -4.15
CA ASP A 474 27.24 -4.23 -2.98
C ASP A 474 28.51 -3.53 -2.46
N VAL A 475 29.69 -4.10 -2.76
CA VAL A 475 30.99 -3.68 -2.18
C VAL A 475 31.88 -2.90 -3.15
N GLY A 476 31.44 -2.73 -4.41
CA GLY A 476 32.22 -2.08 -5.46
C GLY A 476 33.21 -3.00 -6.19
N PRO A 477 33.80 -2.54 -7.31
CA PRO A 477 34.59 -3.39 -8.19
C PRO A 477 35.97 -3.76 -7.64
N GLU A 478 36.58 -2.95 -6.77
CA GLU A 478 37.90 -3.24 -6.19
C GLU A 478 37.84 -4.47 -5.28
N GLU A 479 36.92 -4.44 -4.31
CA GLU A 479 36.69 -5.58 -3.42
C GLU A 479 36.10 -6.77 -4.19
N GLY A 480 35.22 -6.51 -5.16
CA GLY A 480 34.71 -7.54 -6.06
C GLY A 480 35.83 -8.26 -6.84
N CYS A 481 36.91 -7.57 -7.24
CA CYS A 481 38.04 -8.19 -7.92
C CYS A 481 38.82 -9.11 -6.97
N ARG A 482 39.04 -8.69 -5.72
CA ARG A 482 39.69 -9.53 -4.70
C ARG A 482 38.89 -10.79 -4.42
N GLN A 483 37.59 -10.61 -4.19
CA GLN A 483 36.64 -11.71 -3.97
C GLN A 483 36.60 -12.69 -5.14
N ALA A 484 36.60 -12.20 -6.38
CA ALA A 484 36.61 -13.05 -7.58
C ALA A 484 37.90 -13.86 -7.70
N LEU A 485 39.06 -13.29 -7.38
CA LEU A 485 40.35 -13.99 -7.40
C LEU A 485 40.44 -15.04 -6.28
N THR A 486 39.97 -14.71 -5.08
CA THR A 486 39.84 -15.67 -3.97
C THR A 486 38.92 -16.82 -4.34
N ALA A 487 37.77 -16.50 -4.95
CA ALA A 487 36.82 -17.51 -5.44
C ALA A 487 37.48 -18.43 -6.47
N ALA A 488 38.29 -17.89 -7.40
CA ALA A 488 38.99 -18.69 -8.39
C ALA A 488 39.93 -19.71 -7.74
N ALA A 489 40.73 -19.29 -6.77
CA ALA A 489 41.60 -20.18 -6.02
C ALA A 489 40.83 -21.22 -5.18
N GLU A 490 39.69 -20.84 -4.58
CA GLU A 490 38.80 -21.77 -3.88
C GLU A 490 38.11 -22.78 -4.80
N MET A 491 37.68 -22.36 -5.99
CA MET A 491 37.04 -23.22 -6.98
C MET A 491 38.02 -24.30 -7.46
N VAL A 492 39.25 -23.92 -7.80
CA VAL A 492 40.31 -24.89 -8.18
C VAL A 492 40.55 -25.90 -7.05
N ARG A 493 40.73 -25.43 -5.81
CA ARG A 493 40.94 -26.34 -4.65
C ARG A 493 39.76 -27.27 -4.43
N SER A 494 38.54 -26.74 -4.49
CA SER A 494 37.31 -27.53 -4.25
C SER A 494 37.11 -28.59 -5.34
N VAL A 495 37.42 -28.26 -6.60
CA VAL A 495 37.37 -29.21 -7.72
C VAL A 495 38.48 -30.26 -7.61
N ALA A 496 39.68 -29.89 -7.16
CA ALA A 496 40.75 -30.86 -6.91
C ALA A 496 40.36 -31.88 -5.83
N THR A 497 39.82 -31.41 -4.69
CA THR A 497 39.29 -32.31 -3.63
C THR A 497 38.15 -33.19 -4.14
N LEU A 498 37.24 -32.64 -4.95
CA LEU A 498 36.18 -33.42 -5.58
C LEU A 498 36.76 -34.50 -6.51
N SER A 499 37.76 -34.14 -7.32
CA SER A 499 38.45 -35.06 -8.22
C SER A 499 39.14 -36.20 -7.48
N GLU A 500 39.76 -35.92 -6.34
CA GLU A 500 40.40 -36.94 -5.48
C GLU A 500 39.36 -37.88 -4.88
N SER A 501 38.24 -37.34 -4.37
CA SER A 501 37.17 -38.15 -3.78
C SER A 501 36.48 -39.08 -4.78
N LEU A 502 36.57 -38.76 -6.08
CA LEU A 502 35.97 -39.50 -7.18
C LEU A 502 37.04 -40.19 -8.05
N ALA A 503 38.28 -40.29 -7.59
CA ALA A 503 39.41 -40.79 -8.39
C ALA A 503 39.19 -42.24 -8.89
N ALA A 504 38.47 -43.07 -8.13
CA ALA A 504 38.13 -44.44 -8.55
C ALA A 504 37.10 -44.49 -9.69
N ASP A 505 36.28 -43.45 -9.82
CA ASP A 505 35.18 -43.39 -10.79
C ASP A 505 35.56 -42.56 -12.03
N LEU A 506 36.59 -41.72 -11.95
CA LEU A 506 36.98 -40.78 -13.01
C LEU A 506 38.12 -41.33 -13.89
N PRO A 507 38.02 -41.21 -15.23
CA PRO A 507 39.08 -41.64 -16.15
C PRO A 507 40.30 -40.70 -16.16
N GLU A 508 40.11 -39.42 -15.82
CA GLU A 508 41.17 -38.42 -15.69
C GLU A 508 40.80 -37.41 -14.59
N PRO A 509 41.79 -36.74 -13.95
CA PRO A 509 41.51 -35.70 -12.95
C PRO A 509 40.69 -34.55 -13.53
N LEU A 510 39.74 -34.05 -12.73
CA LEU A 510 38.92 -32.90 -13.12
C LEU A 510 39.79 -31.65 -13.21
N ARG A 511 39.58 -30.87 -14.27
CA ARG A 511 40.21 -29.56 -14.44
C ARG A 511 39.13 -28.54 -14.75
N ILE A 512 39.35 -27.31 -14.28
CA ILE A 512 38.44 -26.19 -14.49
C ILE A 512 39.19 -25.07 -15.23
N GLY A 513 38.53 -24.43 -16.18
CA GLY A 513 38.99 -23.18 -16.80
C GLY A 513 38.21 -22.02 -16.21
N ILE A 514 38.88 -20.93 -15.84
CA ILE A 514 38.26 -19.76 -15.20
C ILE A 514 38.64 -18.50 -15.97
N GLY A 515 37.63 -17.70 -16.34
CA GLY A 515 37.78 -16.39 -16.97
C GLY A 515 37.23 -15.27 -16.09
N ILE A 516 38.01 -14.20 -15.87
CA ILE A 516 37.58 -13.09 -15.00
C ILE A 516 37.80 -11.74 -15.69
N HIS A 517 36.75 -10.92 -15.71
CA HIS A 517 36.81 -9.55 -16.18
C HIS A 517 35.99 -8.61 -15.29
N THR A 518 36.39 -7.33 -15.27
CA THR A 518 35.67 -6.26 -14.58
C THR A 518 35.41 -5.10 -15.52
N GLY A 519 34.22 -4.51 -15.41
CA GLY A 519 33.79 -3.39 -16.23
C GLY A 519 32.32 -3.05 -16.03
N PRO A 520 31.80 -2.06 -16.76
CA PRO A 520 30.41 -1.64 -16.67
C PRO A 520 29.48 -2.73 -17.21
N ALA A 521 28.39 -2.98 -16.50
CA ALA A 521 27.29 -3.81 -16.96
C ALA A 521 25.96 -3.31 -16.40
N VAL A 522 24.87 -3.66 -17.07
CA VAL A 522 23.52 -3.43 -16.56
C VAL A 522 23.13 -4.63 -15.71
N VAL A 523 23.04 -4.43 -14.39
CA VAL A 523 22.64 -5.46 -13.43
C VAL A 523 21.18 -5.30 -13.05
N GLY A 524 20.40 -6.36 -13.16
CA GLY A 524 18.99 -6.32 -12.77
C GLY A 524 18.31 -7.68 -12.78
N ARG A 525 17.09 -7.72 -12.25
CA ARG A 525 16.26 -8.93 -12.31
C ARG A 525 15.56 -9.05 -13.66
N MET A 526 15.91 -10.08 -14.42
CA MET A 526 15.44 -10.35 -15.78
C MET A 526 14.77 -11.72 -15.85
N GLY A 527 13.81 -11.89 -16.77
CA GLY A 527 13.05 -13.14 -16.98
C GLY A 527 11.54 -12.93 -17.05
N TYR A 528 10.78 -14.03 -17.08
CA TYR A 528 9.31 -14.00 -17.21
C TYR A 528 8.63 -14.86 -16.14
N GLY A 529 7.54 -14.35 -15.56
CA GLY A 529 6.74 -15.07 -14.56
C GLY A 529 7.56 -15.41 -13.31
N ALA A 530 7.62 -16.71 -12.98
CA ALA A 530 8.39 -17.21 -11.84
C ALA A 530 9.90 -17.34 -12.14
N ALA A 531 10.30 -17.33 -13.42
CA ALA A 531 11.69 -17.49 -13.85
C ALA A 531 12.42 -16.14 -13.92
N VAL A 532 12.36 -15.34 -12.84
CA VAL A 532 13.00 -14.03 -12.74
C VAL A 532 14.20 -14.10 -11.79
N TYR A 533 15.41 -13.94 -12.31
CA TYR A 533 16.66 -14.01 -11.55
C TYR A 533 17.52 -12.75 -11.77
N LEU A 534 18.42 -12.47 -10.82
CA LEU A 534 19.36 -11.35 -10.91
C LEU A 534 20.47 -11.71 -11.88
N THR A 535 20.67 -10.92 -12.94
CA THR A 535 21.75 -11.13 -13.90
C THR A 535 22.39 -9.82 -14.36
N ALA A 536 23.52 -9.92 -15.06
CA ALA A 536 24.21 -8.80 -15.68
C ALA A 536 24.17 -8.93 -17.20
N VAL A 537 24.03 -7.81 -17.91
CA VAL A 537 24.08 -7.74 -19.38
C VAL A 537 25.04 -6.63 -19.79
N GLY A 538 25.94 -6.92 -20.71
CA GLY A 538 26.89 -5.96 -21.26
C GLY A 538 28.14 -6.63 -21.82
N ASP A 539 29.00 -5.83 -22.45
CA ASP A 539 30.28 -6.28 -23.01
C ASP A 539 31.14 -7.02 -21.98
N THR A 540 31.11 -6.57 -20.72
CA THR A 540 31.84 -7.19 -19.60
C THR A 540 31.57 -8.70 -19.46
N VAL A 541 30.32 -9.12 -19.68
CA VAL A 541 29.91 -10.55 -19.61
C VAL A 541 30.51 -11.33 -20.78
N HIS A 542 30.46 -10.77 -21.99
CA HIS A 542 31.03 -11.41 -23.18
C HIS A 542 32.55 -11.55 -23.08
N VAL A 543 33.25 -10.51 -22.60
CA VAL A 543 34.69 -10.54 -22.38
C VAL A 543 35.06 -11.65 -21.39
N ALA A 544 34.40 -11.72 -20.24
CA ALA A 544 34.68 -12.74 -19.23
C ALA A 544 34.51 -14.16 -19.78
N SER A 545 33.42 -14.41 -20.53
CA SER A 545 33.21 -15.72 -21.18
C SER A 545 34.28 -16.05 -22.22
N ARG A 546 34.81 -15.05 -22.93
CA ARG A 546 35.88 -15.25 -23.91
C ARG A 546 37.22 -15.55 -23.25
N LEU A 547 37.53 -14.89 -22.12
CA LEU A 547 38.72 -15.17 -21.33
C LEU A 547 38.69 -16.61 -20.80
N GLU A 548 37.54 -17.08 -20.31
CA GLU A 548 37.37 -18.49 -19.90
C GLU A 548 37.69 -19.43 -21.06
N ALA A 549 37.10 -19.19 -22.25
CA ALA A 549 37.32 -20.05 -23.40
C ALA A 549 38.81 -20.15 -23.81
N LEU A 550 39.57 -19.06 -23.67
CA LEU A 550 41.02 -19.02 -23.96
C LEU A 550 41.84 -19.88 -23.01
N THR A 551 41.31 -20.23 -21.83
CA THR A 551 42.01 -21.14 -20.91
C THR A 551 42.36 -22.46 -21.61
N LYS A 552 41.51 -22.91 -22.55
CA LYS A 552 41.69 -24.13 -23.36
C LYS A 552 42.90 -24.01 -24.29
N ASP A 553 43.05 -22.86 -24.94
CA ASP A 553 44.12 -22.60 -25.90
C ASP A 553 45.50 -22.46 -25.21
N TYR A 554 45.52 -21.89 -24.01
CA TYR A 554 46.74 -21.67 -23.22
C TYR A 554 47.04 -22.78 -22.19
N ASP A 555 46.20 -23.81 -22.10
CA ASP A 555 46.25 -24.91 -21.12
C ASP A 555 46.53 -24.45 -19.67
N CYS A 556 45.76 -23.46 -19.19
CA CYS A 556 45.96 -22.83 -17.86
C CYS A 556 44.67 -22.75 -17.01
N GLU A 557 44.73 -22.74 -15.68
CA GLU A 557 43.51 -22.67 -14.85
C GLU A 557 42.76 -21.33 -14.94
N LEU A 558 43.47 -20.21 -15.09
CA LEU A 558 42.89 -18.87 -15.00
C LEU A 558 43.41 -17.96 -16.11
N VAL A 559 42.49 -17.30 -16.82
CA VAL A 559 42.78 -16.14 -17.68
C VAL A 559 42.01 -14.95 -17.13
N VAL A 560 42.72 -13.86 -16.86
CA VAL A 560 42.14 -12.68 -16.20
C VAL A 560 42.56 -11.41 -16.93
N SER A 561 41.63 -10.47 -17.11
CA SER A 561 42.00 -9.16 -17.66
C SER A 561 42.94 -8.41 -16.71
N GLU A 562 43.92 -7.69 -17.24
CA GLU A 562 44.87 -6.93 -16.41
C GLU A 562 44.17 -5.92 -15.46
N MET A 563 43.01 -5.40 -15.89
CA MET A 563 42.17 -4.52 -15.07
C MET A 563 41.78 -5.15 -13.72
N VAL A 564 41.48 -6.45 -13.70
CA VAL A 564 41.08 -7.15 -12.47
C VAL A 564 42.28 -7.25 -11.51
N ALA A 565 43.46 -7.62 -12.00
CA ALA A 565 44.67 -7.67 -11.17
C ALA A 565 45.03 -6.29 -10.59
N ARG A 566 44.92 -5.24 -11.43
CA ARG A 566 45.15 -3.85 -11.03
C ARG A 566 44.17 -3.37 -9.96
N ARG A 567 42.86 -3.62 -10.14
CA ARG A 567 41.82 -3.23 -9.17
C ARG A 567 41.87 -4.05 -7.88
N ALA A 568 42.29 -5.32 -7.96
CA ALA A 568 42.51 -6.15 -6.77
C ALA A 568 43.77 -5.74 -5.97
N GLY A 569 44.73 -5.07 -6.62
CA GLY A 569 46.01 -4.69 -6.02
C GLY A 569 47.01 -5.85 -5.93
N VAL A 570 46.93 -6.84 -6.84
CA VAL A 570 47.81 -8.02 -6.84
C VAL A 570 48.98 -7.79 -7.79
N SER A 571 50.18 -8.23 -7.41
CA SER A 571 51.37 -8.15 -8.27
C SER A 571 51.18 -8.97 -9.55
N THR A 572 51.59 -8.41 -10.68
CA THR A 572 51.55 -9.08 -12.00
C THR A 572 52.94 -9.44 -12.52
N GLU A 573 53.97 -9.28 -11.68
CA GLU A 573 55.36 -9.58 -12.04
C GLU A 573 55.55 -11.07 -12.34
N GLY A 574 56.19 -11.37 -13.48
CA GLY A 574 56.46 -12.75 -13.90
C GLY A 574 55.30 -13.50 -14.56
N LEU A 575 54.12 -12.88 -14.72
CA LEU A 575 52.98 -13.51 -15.41
C LEU A 575 52.99 -13.21 -16.93
N PRO A 576 52.77 -14.22 -17.79
CA PRO A 576 52.63 -14.02 -19.23
C PRO A 576 51.50 -13.05 -19.58
N ARG A 577 51.85 -11.96 -20.28
CA ARG A 577 50.92 -10.95 -20.78
C ARG A 577 50.62 -11.22 -22.25
N HIS A 578 49.35 -11.19 -22.59
CA HIS A 578 48.86 -11.33 -23.96
C HIS A 578 47.81 -10.27 -24.26
N GLU A 579 47.63 -9.96 -25.54
CA GLU A 579 46.61 -9.05 -26.02
C GLU A 579 45.48 -9.82 -26.70
N LEU A 580 44.25 -9.53 -26.31
CA LEU A 580 43.05 -10.09 -26.92
C LEU A 580 42.37 -9.03 -27.79
N THR A 581 42.38 -9.26 -29.10
CA THR A 581 41.57 -8.46 -30.04
C THR A 581 40.15 -8.99 -30.08
N LEU A 582 39.16 -8.14 -29.83
CA LEU A 582 37.75 -8.48 -29.88
C LEU A 582 37.10 -7.81 -31.08
N ARG A 583 36.22 -8.54 -31.80
CA ARG A 583 35.58 -8.06 -33.05
C ARG A 583 34.84 -6.73 -32.91
N ASN A 584 34.42 -6.37 -31.69
CA ASN A 584 33.62 -5.17 -31.40
C ASN A 584 34.36 -4.13 -30.54
N ARG A 585 35.68 -4.22 -30.41
CA ARG A 585 36.52 -3.21 -29.71
C ARG A 585 37.65 -2.73 -30.60
N ALA A 586 37.89 -1.42 -30.58
CA ALA A 586 38.98 -0.78 -31.32
C ALA A 586 40.34 -0.98 -30.63
N GLU A 587 40.37 -1.10 -29.30
CA GLU A 587 41.59 -1.29 -28.51
C GLU A 587 41.72 -2.74 -28.03
N PRO A 588 42.91 -3.37 -28.15
CA PRO A 588 43.16 -4.70 -27.64
C PRO A 588 43.09 -4.72 -26.10
N LEU A 589 42.49 -5.78 -25.55
CA LEU A 589 42.40 -5.99 -24.11
C LEU A 589 43.63 -6.77 -23.62
N SER A 590 44.44 -6.19 -22.74
CA SER A 590 45.52 -6.92 -22.06
C SER A 590 44.96 -7.94 -21.05
N MET A 591 45.45 -9.17 -21.14
CA MET A 591 45.09 -10.29 -20.26
C MET A 591 46.35 -10.97 -19.72
N LEU A 592 46.19 -11.62 -18.57
CA LEU A 592 47.21 -12.41 -17.89
C LEU A 592 46.78 -13.87 -17.94
N VAL A 593 47.72 -14.73 -18.33
CA VAL A 593 47.54 -16.19 -18.37
C VAL A 593 48.20 -16.79 -17.15
N VAL A 594 47.41 -17.40 -16.28
CA VAL A 594 47.85 -17.89 -14.97
C VAL A 594 47.66 -19.40 -14.92
N ARG A 595 48.78 -20.13 -14.83
CA ARG A 595 48.77 -21.60 -14.80
C ARG A 595 48.00 -22.15 -13.60
N SER A 596 48.20 -21.58 -12.42
CA SER A 596 47.46 -21.94 -11.21
C SER A 596 46.76 -20.73 -10.59
N ALA A 597 45.44 -20.82 -10.42
CA ALA A 597 44.64 -19.71 -9.88
C ALA A 597 45.07 -19.29 -8.46
N VAL A 598 45.65 -20.23 -7.69
CA VAL A 598 46.17 -19.98 -6.34
C VAL A 598 47.31 -18.96 -6.34
N ALA A 599 48.08 -18.85 -7.42
CA ALA A 599 49.21 -17.90 -7.53
C ALA A 599 48.76 -16.43 -7.56
N LEU A 600 47.50 -16.15 -7.88
CA LEU A 600 46.94 -14.79 -7.97
C LEU A 600 45.93 -14.47 -6.85
N ALA A 601 45.80 -15.35 -5.85
CA ALA A 601 44.94 -15.09 -4.70
C ALA A 601 45.50 -13.92 -3.86
N PRO A 602 44.68 -12.94 -3.46
CA PRO A 602 45.11 -11.90 -2.52
C PRO A 602 45.59 -12.52 -1.20
N SER A 603 46.68 -12.02 -0.63
CA SER A 603 47.11 -12.38 0.72
C SER A 603 46.04 -11.96 1.74
N GLU A 604 45.69 -12.86 2.67
CA GLU A 604 44.68 -12.54 3.70
C GLU A 604 45.10 -11.30 4.51
N PRO A 605 44.22 -10.30 4.69
CA PRO A 605 44.44 -9.28 5.70
C PRO A 605 44.32 -9.94 7.09
N SER A 606 45.39 -9.84 7.87
CA SER A 606 45.45 -10.29 9.27
C SER A 606 44.20 -9.84 10.04
N ARG A 607 43.36 -10.80 10.46
CA ARG A 607 42.25 -10.58 11.39
C ARG A 607 42.79 -10.35 12.80
N ALA A 608 43.33 -9.16 13.04
CA ALA A 608 43.64 -8.67 14.38
C ALA A 608 42.85 -7.38 14.63
N GLY A 609 41.92 -7.42 15.59
CA GLY A 609 41.29 -6.23 16.19
C GLY A 609 39.85 -5.96 15.72
N GLY A 610 38.88 -6.51 16.45
CA GLY A 610 37.47 -6.17 16.22
C GLY A 610 36.46 -6.83 17.16
N GLU A 611 36.87 -7.21 18.37
CA GLU A 611 35.96 -7.69 19.41
C GLU A 611 35.98 -6.69 20.57
N ALA A 612 35.24 -5.59 20.41
CA ALA A 612 34.79 -4.74 21.50
C ALA A 612 33.60 -3.89 21.05
N SER A 613 32.56 -3.89 21.89
CA SER A 613 31.42 -2.97 21.88
C SER A 613 30.22 -3.33 20.99
N ARG A 614 29.37 -4.24 21.50
CA ARG A 614 27.90 -4.08 21.51
C ARG A 614 27.29 -4.71 22.77
N THR A 615 27.36 -3.97 23.87
CA THR A 615 26.46 -4.09 25.02
C THR A 615 25.92 -2.70 25.34
N SER A 616 24.71 -2.40 24.84
CA SER A 616 23.64 -1.58 25.46
C SER A 616 22.50 -1.36 24.48
#